data_AF-A0A5C2HL28-F1
#
_entry.id   AF-A0A5C2HL28-F1
#
_cell.length_a   1.000
_cell.length_b   1.000
_cell.length_c   1.000
_cell.angle_alpha   90.00
_cell.angle_beta   90.00
_cell.angle_gamma   90.00
#
_symmetry.space_group_name_H-M   'P 1'
#
loop_
_entity.id
_entity.type
_entity.pdbx_description
1 polymer ?
#
loop_
_entity_poly.entity_id
_entity_poly.type
_entity_poly.pdbx_seq_one_letter_code
_entity_poly.pdbx_strand_id
1 'polypeptide(L)'
;MADDQTPLQRQISGLPRPAEPISAIKAQQLRQLLSNLVKWHHLDDTPNRILNQGTILKPDRRSGQLKSRSGTFTSGVIATLESGQQIVLYQTDIGHAGELIDEILRLRHPGLPKPTIMCDALSRNLPTVLDETQRHDTFCNSHCRRGFEDVAELHPDNGPWVLALYDPVWHHDAHCKEEKYTPAERLAYHQQHSLPLMAQLKQWGEAQIESGDVEENSPLGKAIRYLLNHYDKLTGFCRIEGAQIDNNQMERMLKLVIRGRRNSLFFRTLGGAGVADVILSLVATCYLAKVNPFDYLVALQHYVHQVNRHPQLWFPWNYQQTLASLSVPLKAAA
;
A
#
# COMPACT_ATOMS: atom_id res chain seq x y z
N MET A 1 28.13 39.54 25.85
CA MET A 1 28.31 38.97 24.50
C MET A 1 26.92 38.74 23.94
N ALA A 2 26.49 39.65 23.08
CA ALA A 2 25.11 39.76 22.63
C ALA A 2 24.81 38.75 21.52
N ASP A 3 23.59 38.24 21.59
CA ASP A 3 22.97 37.20 20.78
C ASP A 3 22.73 37.69 19.34
N ASP A 4 23.65 37.34 18.43
CA ASP A 4 23.60 37.73 17.02
C ASP A 4 22.80 36.69 16.21
N GLN A 5 21.50 36.66 16.43
CA GLN A 5 20.57 35.97 15.54
C GLN A 5 20.14 36.90 14.40
N THR A 6 20.40 36.44 13.18
CA THR A 6 20.04 37.13 11.93
C THR A 6 18.53 37.42 11.83
N PRO A 7 18.10 38.46 11.09
CA PRO A 7 16.68 38.82 10.95
C PRO A 7 15.78 37.68 10.45
N LEU A 8 16.33 36.76 9.65
CA LEU A 8 15.67 35.54 9.17
C LEU A 8 15.45 34.50 10.28
N GLN A 9 16.33 34.40 11.28
CA GLN A 9 16.18 33.49 12.41
C GLN A 9 15.08 33.94 13.38
N ARG A 10 14.85 35.26 13.51
CA ARG A 10 13.74 35.82 14.30
C ARG A 10 12.36 35.61 13.64
N GLN A 11 12.30 35.48 12.32
CA GLN A 11 11.03 35.22 11.62
C GLN A 11 10.56 33.75 11.71
N ILE A 12 11.49 32.80 11.93
CA ILE A 12 11.16 31.37 12.02
C ILE A 12 10.77 30.97 13.46
N SER A 13 11.25 31.68 14.49
CA SER A 13 10.93 31.40 15.90
C SER A 13 9.50 31.78 16.31
N GLY A 14 8.81 32.60 15.51
CA GLY A 14 7.41 33.01 15.70
C GLY A 14 6.38 32.13 14.97
N LEU A 15 6.82 31.14 14.19
CA LEU A 15 5.89 30.16 13.61
C LEU A 15 5.43 29.22 14.73
N PRO A 16 4.10 28.98 14.88
CA PRO A 16 3.62 28.02 15.86
C PRO A 16 4.31 26.68 15.58
N ARG A 17 5.02 26.13 16.57
CA ARG A 17 5.47 24.74 16.52
C ARG A 17 4.22 23.91 16.20
N PRO A 18 4.26 22.98 15.23
CA PRO A 18 3.12 22.12 14.98
C PRO A 18 2.73 21.49 16.32
N ALA A 19 1.48 21.67 16.72
CA ALA A 19 0.98 21.20 18.00
C ALA A 19 1.09 19.66 18.07
N GLU A 20 2.19 19.16 18.64
CA GLU A 20 2.52 17.73 18.72
C GLU A 20 1.48 16.84 19.45
N PRO A 21 0.54 17.33 20.29
CA PRO A 21 -0.51 16.46 20.81
C PRO A 21 -1.68 16.22 19.85
N ILE A 22 -2.06 17.23 19.05
CA ILE A 22 -3.31 17.18 18.27
C ILE A 22 -3.12 16.45 16.93
N SER A 23 -1.94 16.58 16.31
CA SER A 23 -1.58 15.83 15.09
C SER A 23 -1.44 14.33 15.37
N ALA A 24 -0.84 13.95 16.51
CA ALA A 24 -0.66 12.57 16.92
C ALA A 24 -2.01 11.88 17.22
N ILE A 25 -2.90 12.54 17.98
CA ILE A 25 -4.24 12.00 18.28
C ILE A 25 -5.04 11.79 16.99
N LYS A 26 -5.00 12.73 16.04
CA LYS A 26 -5.71 12.60 14.76
C LYS A 26 -5.12 11.51 13.86
N ALA A 27 -3.80 11.38 13.83
CA ALA A 27 -3.12 10.29 13.12
C ALA A 27 -3.49 8.93 13.73
N GLN A 28 -3.57 8.84 15.06
CA GLN A 28 -3.99 7.64 15.77
C GLN A 28 -5.47 7.30 15.49
N GLN A 29 -6.36 8.30 15.46
CA GLN A 29 -7.77 8.10 15.11
C GLN A 29 -7.92 7.58 13.67
N LEU A 30 -7.15 8.12 12.72
CA LEU A 30 -7.14 7.62 11.34
C LEU A 30 -6.60 6.19 11.29
N ARG A 31 -5.48 5.90 11.96
CA ARG A 31 -4.95 4.53 12.04
C ARG A 31 -5.94 3.57 12.71
N GLN A 32 -6.69 4.01 13.71
CA GLN A 32 -7.74 3.22 14.38
C GLN A 32 -8.97 3.00 13.48
N LEU A 33 -9.35 3.98 12.66
CA LEU A 33 -10.38 3.79 11.63
C LEU A 33 -9.90 2.71 10.64
N LEU A 34 -8.67 2.87 10.13
CA LEU A 34 -8.08 1.97 9.16
C LEU A 34 -7.83 0.56 9.70
N SER A 35 -7.46 0.44 10.97
CA SER A 35 -7.22 -0.86 11.62
C SER A 35 -8.47 -1.71 11.71
N ASN A 36 -9.64 -1.08 11.72
CA ASN A 36 -10.93 -1.75 11.78
C ASN A 36 -11.49 -2.06 10.37
N LEU A 37 -10.83 -1.61 9.31
CA LEU A 37 -11.22 -1.96 7.94
C LEU A 37 -10.81 -3.39 7.60
N VAL A 38 -11.64 -4.06 6.82
CA VAL A 38 -11.54 -5.51 6.64
C VAL A 38 -10.97 -5.90 5.27
N LYS A 39 -10.96 -5.00 4.28
CA LYS A 39 -10.79 -5.41 2.87
C LYS A 39 -9.51 -4.86 2.25
N TRP A 40 -8.62 -5.80 1.91
CA TRP A 40 -7.43 -5.70 1.06
C TRP A 40 -6.48 -4.54 1.34
N HIS A 41 -5.40 -4.82 2.08
CA HIS A 41 -4.28 -3.92 2.26
C HIS A 41 -3.22 -4.16 1.20
N HIS A 42 -3.14 -3.26 0.21
CA HIS A 42 -2.02 -3.26 -0.72
C HIS A 42 -0.83 -2.56 -0.10
N LEU A 43 0.33 -3.21 -0.08
CA LEU A 43 1.54 -2.73 0.60
C LEU A 43 2.73 -2.75 -0.35
N ASP A 44 3.49 -1.66 -0.37
CA ASP A 44 4.74 -1.57 -1.11
C ASP A 44 5.60 -0.39 -0.62
N ASP A 45 6.88 -0.41 -0.97
CA ASP A 45 7.87 0.61 -0.62
C ASP A 45 8.60 1.17 -1.84
N THR A 46 8.95 2.45 -1.80
CA THR A 46 10.01 3.02 -2.66
C THR A 46 11.13 3.60 -1.80
N PRO A 47 12.41 3.47 -2.22
CA PRO A 47 13.50 4.20 -1.57
C PRO A 47 13.25 5.71 -1.56
N ASN A 48 13.63 6.39 -0.49
CA ASN A 48 13.62 7.85 -0.40
C ASN A 48 14.88 8.33 0.33
N ARG A 49 15.06 9.65 0.48
CA ARG A 49 16.23 10.23 1.15
C ARG A 49 15.82 11.33 2.11
N ILE A 50 16.29 11.21 3.35
CA ILE A 50 16.20 12.25 4.38
C ILE A 50 17.62 12.63 4.79
N LEU A 51 18.04 13.87 4.56
CA LEU A 51 19.44 14.30 4.73
C LEU A 51 19.93 14.21 6.18
N ASN A 52 19.11 14.65 7.13
CA ASN A 52 19.47 14.61 8.55
C ASN A 52 19.25 13.23 9.18
N GLN A 53 18.83 12.24 8.38
CA GLN A 53 18.59 10.90 8.88
C GLN A 53 19.88 10.09 8.77
N GLY A 54 20.55 9.93 9.92
CA GLY A 54 21.67 9.03 10.07
C GLY A 54 21.23 7.58 10.34
N THR A 55 22.23 6.72 10.48
CA THR A 55 22.06 5.34 10.94
C THR A 55 21.47 5.28 12.35
N ILE A 56 20.47 4.44 12.54
CA ILE A 56 19.87 4.17 13.85
C ILE A 56 19.99 2.69 14.20
N LEU A 57 19.99 2.38 15.50
CA LEU A 57 19.74 1.02 15.99
C LEU A 57 18.23 0.83 16.10
N LYS A 58 17.68 -0.10 15.32
CA LYS A 58 16.26 -0.44 15.32
C LYS A 58 16.08 -1.92 15.64
N PRO A 59 15.18 -2.30 16.56
CA PRO A 59 14.92 -3.70 16.85
C PRO A 59 14.31 -4.40 15.62
N ASP A 60 14.82 -5.59 15.31
CA ASP A 60 14.21 -6.49 14.35
C ASP A 60 12.80 -6.88 14.84
N ARG A 61 11.81 -6.79 13.95
CA ARG A 61 10.41 -7.03 14.31
C ARG A 61 10.12 -8.45 14.78
N ARG A 62 10.93 -9.44 14.37
CA ARG A 62 10.74 -10.85 14.69
C ARG A 62 11.62 -11.30 15.84
N SER A 63 12.90 -10.94 15.82
CA SER A 63 13.86 -11.39 16.84
C SER A 63 14.05 -10.41 17.99
N GLY A 64 13.59 -9.16 17.87
CA GLY A 64 13.84 -8.09 18.85
C GLY A 64 15.30 -7.58 18.89
N GLN A 65 16.22 -8.24 18.17
CA GLN A 65 17.63 -7.87 18.17
C GLN A 65 17.84 -6.51 17.50
N LEU A 66 18.64 -5.64 18.12
CA LEU A 66 18.99 -4.35 17.55
C LEU A 66 19.85 -4.53 16.30
N LYS A 67 19.39 -3.94 15.19
CA LYS A 67 20.10 -3.90 13.92
C LYS A 67 20.37 -2.46 13.51
N SER A 68 21.58 -2.22 13.01
CA SER A 68 21.96 -0.95 12.41
C SER A 68 21.23 -0.77 11.06
N ARG A 69 20.50 0.33 10.90
CA ARG A 69 19.73 0.63 9.68
C ARG A 69 19.90 2.09 9.27
N SER A 70 20.10 2.33 7.98
CA SER A 70 20.31 3.66 7.39
C SER A 70 19.41 3.96 6.19
N GLY A 71 18.83 2.94 5.55
CA GLY A 71 17.95 3.14 4.40
C GLY A 71 16.63 3.79 4.80
N THR A 72 16.26 4.87 4.12
CA THR A 72 14.94 5.50 4.23
C THR A 72 14.05 5.11 3.06
N PHE A 73 12.79 4.82 3.35
CA PHE A 73 11.80 4.40 2.37
C PHE A 73 10.51 5.18 2.58
N THR A 74 9.79 5.45 1.51
CA THR A 74 8.37 5.79 1.61
C THR A 74 7.59 4.50 1.46
N SER A 75 6.99 4.09 2.56
CA SER A 75 6.04 2.98 2.64
C SER A 75 4.66 3.46 2.24
N GLY A 76 3.93 2.66 1.48
CA GLY A 76 2.55 2.92 1.09
C GLY A 76 1.60 1.82 1.54
N VAL A 77 0.39 2.20 1.94
CA VAL A 77 -0.74 1.29 2.11
C VAL A 77 -1.99 1.83 1.42
N ILE A 78 -2.69 0.98 0.68
CA ILE A 78 -4.08 1.23 0.27
C ILE A 78 -4.99 0.38 1.15
N ALA A 79 -5.97 0.98 1.79
CA ALA A 79 -7.02 0.29 2.54
C ALA A 79 -8.38 0.56 1.90
N THR A 80 -9.22 -0.47 1.77
CA THR A 80 -10.54 -0.36 1.15
C THR A 80 -11.63 -0.47 2.22
N LEU A 81 -12.54 0.50 2.22
CA LEU A 81 -13.75 0.51 3.05
C LEU A 81 -14.74 -0.55 2.56
N GLU A 82 -15.66 -0.99 3.42
CA GLU A 82 -16.75 -1.88 3.01
C GLU A 82 -17.64 -1.28 1.91
N SER A 83 -17.80 0.04 1.93
CA SER A 83 -18.50 0.83 0.92
C SER A 83 -17.71 1.01 -0.39
N GLY A 84 -16.51 0.43 -0.49
CA GLY A 84 -15.68 0.41 -1.70
C GLY A 84 -14.76 1.61 -1.90
N GLN A 85 -14.88 2.69 -1.11
CA GLN A 85 -13.92 3.80 -1.17
C GLN A 85 -12.57 3.37 -0.61
N GLN A 86 -11.51 3.95 -1.16
CA GLN A 86 -10.14 3.59 -0.82
C GLN A 86 -9.42 4.77 -0.17
N ILE A 87 -8.58 4.47 0.81
CA ILE A 87 -7.69 5.42 1.47
C ILE A 87 -6.26 5.00 1.18
N VAL A 88 -5.42 5.96 0.80
CA VAL A 88 -3.98 5.76 0.62
C VAL A 88 -3.25 6.47 1.75
N LEU A 89 -2.35 5.76 2.43
CA LEU A 89 -1.40 6.36 3.36
C LEU A 89 0.04 6.15 2.90
N TYR A 90 0.86 7.16 3.12
CA TYR A 90 2.30 7.08 3.02
C TYR A 90 2.96 7.32 4.38
N GLN A 91 4.14 6.74 4.57
CA GLN A 91 5.03 7.03 5.69
C GLN A 91 6.48 6.93 5.21
N THR A 92 7.24 8.00 5.39
CA THR A 92 8.63 8.11 4.97
C THR A 92 9.58 8.17 6.17
N ASP A 93 10.27 7.05 6.44
CA ASP A 93 11.18 6.91 7.56
C ASP A 93 12.21 5.77 7.36
N ILE A 94 12.95 5.40 8.42
CA ILE A 94 13.74 4.16 8.48
C ILE A 94 12.81 3.00 8.89
N GLY A 95 11.94 2.64 7.96
CA GLY A 95 10.93 1.61 8.11
C GLY A 95 10.56 1.04 6.73
N HIS A 96 9.82 -0.05 6.75
CA HIS A 96 9.24 -0.70 5.56
C HIS A 96 7.72 -0.78 5.68
N ALA A 97 7.03 -1.09 4.59
CA ALA A 97 5.57 -1.23 4.57
C ALA A 97 5.05 -2.20 5.63
N GLY A 98 5.81 -3.24 5.96
CA GLY A 98 5.48 -4.16 7.05
C GLY A 98 5.39 -3.49 8.42
N GLU A 99 6.27 -2.52 8.69
CA GLU A 99 6.26 -1.75 9.93
C GLU A 99 5.10 -0.77 9.98
N LEU A 100 4.81 -0.10 8.86
CA LEU A 100 3.63 0.76 8.72
C LEU A 100 2.33 -0.02 8.96
N ILE A 101 2.18 -1.20 8.35
CA ILE A 101 0.97 -2.00 8.54
C ILE A 101 0.89 -2.59 9.96
N ASP A 102 2.01 -2.90 10.61
CA ASP A 102 2.00 -3.32 12.02
C ASP A 102 1.48 -2.22 12.93
N GLU A 103 1.86 -0.96 12.71
CA GLU A 103 1.34 0.18 13.47
C GLU A 103 -0.19 0.31 13.35
N ILE A 104 -0.74 0.00 12.18
CA ILE A 104 -2.18 0.00 11.95
C ILE A 104 -2.82 -1.23 12.61
N LEU A 105 -2.33 -2.43 12.35
CA LEU A 105 -2.94 -3.68 12.81
C LEU A 105 -2.86 -3.90 14.32
N ARG A 106 -1.92 -3.27 15.04
CA ARG A 106 -1.93 -3.26 16.52
C ARG A 106 -3.19 -2.66 17.12
N LEU A 107 -3.86 -1.77 16.39
CA LEU A 107 -5.10 -1.12 16.80
C LEU A 107 -6.34 -1.91 16.36
N ARG A 108 -6.19 -3.06 15.70
CA ARG A 108 -7.31 -3.82 15.14
C ARG A 108 -8.10 -4.51 16.24
N HIS A 109 -9.43 -4.40 16.19
CA HIS A 109 -10.30 -5.17 17.08
C HIS A 109 -10.25 -6.69 16.73
N PRO A 110 -9.99 -7.58 17.71
CA PRO A 110 -9.77 -9.01 17.45
C PRO A 110 -11.01 -9.76 16.94
N GLY A 111 -12.21 -9.22 17.17
CA GLY A 111 -13.46 -9.81 16.67
C GLY A 111 -13.78 -9.52 15.20
N LEU A 112 -12.94 -8.76 14.50
CA LEU A 112 -13.14 -8.48 13.07
C LEU A 112 -12.65 -9.65 12.19
N PRO A 113 -13.19 -9.82 10.98
CA PRO A 113 -12.70 -10.84 10.06
C PRO A 113 -11.21 -10.67 9.75
N LYS A 114 -10.54 -11.76 9.36
CA LYS A 114 -9.10 -11.73 9.05
C LYS A 114 -8.80 -10.70 7.95
N PRO A 115 -7.85 -9.78 8.14
CA PRO A 115 -7.46 -8.85 7.08
C PRO A 115 -6.76 -9.62 5.96
N THR A 116 -6.96 -9.18 4.73
CA THR A 116 -6.22 -9.69 3.56
C THR A 116 -5.13 -8.70 3.18
N ILE A 117 -3.90 -9.19 3.05
CA ILE A 117 -2.69 -8.41 2.75
C ILE A 117 -2.21 -8.78 1.35
N MET A 118 -2.00 -7.78 0.49
CA MET A 118 -1.43 -7.92 -0.85
C MET A 118 -0.05 -7.23 -0.90
N CYS A 119 1.00 -7.97 -1.26
CA CYS A 119 2.34 -7.41 -1.43
C CYS A 119 3.19 -8.21 -2.44
N ASP A 120 4.44 -7.79 -2.62
CA ASP A 120 5.45 -8.38 -3.53
C ASP A 120 6.20 -9.61 -2.96
N ALA A 121 5.66 -10.23 -1.91
CA ALA A 121 6.25 -11.35 -1.15
C ALA A 121 7.51 -11.02 -0.34
N LEU A 122 7.97 -9.76 -0.31
CA LEU A 122 9.13 -9.43 0.51
C LEU A 122 8.77 -9.53 2.00
N SER A 123 9.58 -10.29 2.75
CA SER A 123 9.34 -10.55 4.18
C SER A 123 9.24 -9.28 5.03
N ARG A 124 9.90 -8.20 4.59
CA ARG A 124 9.85 -6.86 5.21
C ARG A 124 8.55 -6.11 4.98
N ASN A 125 7.75 -6.50 3.98
CA ASN A 125 6.43 -5.94 3.68
C ASN A 125 5.30 -6.68 4.40
N LEU A 126 5.57 -7.89 4.91
CA LEU A 126 4.60 -8.65 5.69
C LEU A 126 4.44 -8.09 7.12
N PRO A 127 3.22 -8.12 7.67
CA PRO A 127 3.00 -7.81 9.08
C PRO A 127 3.59 -8.91 9.98
N THR A 128 3.95 -8.53 11.19
CA THR A 128 4.42 -9.44 12.25
C THR A 128 3.52 -9.44 13.48
N VAL A 129 2.57 -8.51 13.59
CA VAL A 129 1.69 -8.38 14.78
C VAL A 129 0.47 -9.31 14.76
N LEU A 130 0.11 -9.83 13.59
CA LEU A 130 -0.86 -10.92 13.43
C LEU A 130 -0.10 -12.12 12.91
N ASP A 131 -0.39 -13.34 13.37
CA ASP A 131 0.18 -14.55 12.79
C ASP A 131 -0.48 -14.92 11.45
N GLU A 132 0.05 -15.92 10.73
CA GLU A 132 -0.50 -16.36 9.44
C GLU A 132 -1.88 -17.02 9.56
N THR A 133 -2.30 -17.43 10.77
CA THR A 133 -3.65 -17.94 11.02
C THR A 133 -4.65 -16.82 11.24
N GLN A 134 -4.20 -15.61 11.58
CA GLN A 134 -5.03 -14.44 11.88
C GLN A 134 -5.20 -13.49 10.70
N ARG A 135 -4.55 -13.73 9.57
CA ARG A 135 -4.62 -12.91 8.35
C ARG A 135 -4.59 -13.79 7.10
N HIS A 136 -4.91 -13.19 5.96
CA HIS A 136 -4.69 -13.80 4.66
C HIS A 136 -3.56 -13.06 3.93
N ASP A 137 -2.50 -13.78 3.55
CA ASP A 137 -1.44 -13.23 2.70
C ASP A 137 -1.71 -13.58 1.23
N THR A 138 -1.61 -12.60 0.36
CA THR A 138 -1.73 -12.72 -1.09
C THR A 138 -0.55 -12.03 -1.74
N PHE A 139 0.04 -12.65 -2.76
CA PHE A 139 1.26 -12.14 -3.39
C PHE A 139 1.04 -11.75 -4.84
N CYS A 140 1.80 -10.75 -5.26
CA CYS A 140 1.67 -10.11 -6.56
C CYS A 140 2.11 -11.04 -7.70
N ASN A 141 1.15 -11.48 -8.53
CA ASN A 141 1.48 -12.29 -9.71
C ASN A 141 2.29 -11.53 -10.75
N SER A 142 2.21 -10.19 -10.82
CA SER A 142 3.08 -9.41 -11.71
C SER A 142 4.56 -9.54 -11.35
N HIS A 143 4.90 -9.70 -10.06
CA HIS A 143 6.28 -9.96 -9.64
C HIS A 143 6.74 -11.38 -10.01
N CYS A 144 5.87 -12.38 -9.82
CA CYS A 144 6.17 -13.75 -10.24
C CYS A 144 6.38 -13.84 -11.77
N ARG A 145 5.45 -13.26 -12.53
CA ARG A 145 5.49 -13.23 -14.00
C ARG A 145 6.75 -12.51 -14.53
N ARG A 146 7.14 -11.37 -13.94
CA ARG A 146 8.35 -10.64 -14.33
C ARG A 146 9.61 -11.50 -14.21
N GLY A 147 9.71 -12.34 -13.17
CA GLY A 147 10.84 -13.25 -13.02
C GLY A 147 11.01 -14.23 -14.20
N PHE A 148 9.90 -14.62 -14.85
CA PHE A 148 9.93 -15.43 -16.08
C PHE A 148 10.18 -14.58 -17.34
N GLU A 149 9.66 -13.34 -17.39
CA GLU A 149 9.97 -12.40 -18.49
C GLU A 149 11.48 -12.11 -18.57
N ASP A 150 12.10 -11.82 -17.42
CA ASP A 150 13.53 -11.46 -17.31
C ASP A 150 14.47 -12.57 -17.82
N VAL A 151 13.98 -13.81 -17.92
CA VAL A 151 14.76 -14.99 -18.36
C VAL A 151 14.25 -15.57 -19.69
N ALA A 152 13.18 -15.03 -20.28
CA ALA A 152 12.51 -15.64 -21.42
C ALA A 152 13.40 -15.71 -22.67
N GLU A 153 14.23 -14.69 -22.92
CA GLU A 153 15.17 -14.67 -24.04
C GLU A 153 16.25 -15.76 -23.94
N LEU A 154 16.66 -16.10 -22.71
CA LEU A 154 17.68 -17.12 -22.45
C LEU A 154 17.08 -18.54 -22.37
N HIS A 155 15.77 -18.66 -22.25
CA HIS A 155 15.04 -19.91 -22.13
C HIS A 155 13.81 -19.92 -23.05
N PRO A 156 14.01 -19.96 -24.39
CA PRO A 156 12.96 -19.73 -25.38
C PRO A 156 11.86 -20.81 -25.38
N ASP A 157 12.14 -22.01 -24.88
CA ASP A 157 11.14 -23.08 -24.78
C ASP A 157 10.28 -22.95 -23.52
N ASN A 158 10.82 -22.39 -22.44
CA ASN A 158 10.19 -22.34 -21.11
C ASN A 158 9.51 -20.99 -20.83
N GLY A 159 10.20 -19.88 -21.09
CA GLY A 159 9.71 -18.53 -20.78
C GLY A 159 8.40 -18.21 -21.48
N PRO A 160 8.34 -18.24 -22.84
CA PRO A 160 7.12 -17.97 -23.58
C PRO A 160 5.93 -18.88 -23.20
N TRP A 161 6.18 -20.15 -22.91
CA TRP A 161 5.13 -21.08 -22.47
C TRP A 161 4.53 -20.67 -21.12
N VAL A 162 5.37 -20.34 -20.14
CA VAL A 162 4.91 -19.84 -18.83
C VAL A 162 4.13 -18.53 -18.98
N LEU A 163 4.62 -17.60 -19.80
CA LEU A 163 3.96 -16.32 -20.06
C LEU A 163 2.60 -16.50 -20.73
N ALA A 164 2.48 -17.46 -21.65
CA ALA A 164 1.22 -17.80 -22.31
C ALA A 164 0.18 -18.40 -21.36
N LEU A 165 0.59 -19.10 -20.29
CA LEU A 165 -0.33 -19.57 -19.25
C LEU A 165 -0.78 -18.47 -18.29
N TYR A 166 0.10 -17.50 -18.03
CA TYR A 166 -0.23 -16.35 -17.20
C TYR A 166 -1.18 -15.36 -17.90
N ASP A 167 -1.05 -15.20 -19.22
CA ASP A 167 -1.78 -14.18 -19.99
C ASP A 167 -3.32 -14.27 -19.84
N PRO A 168 -3.97 -15.44 -19.94
CA PRO A 168 -5.42 -15.55 -19.71
C PRO A 168 -5.86 -15.15 -18.30
N VAL A 169 -4.98 -15.24 -17.29
CA VAL A 169 -5.34 -14.93 -15.89
C VAL A 169 -5.76 -13.46 -15.74
N TRP A 170 -5.06 -12.53 -16.38
CA TRP A 170 -5.46 -11.11 -16.39
C TRP A 170 -6.66 -10.85 -17.30
N HIS A 171 -6.80 -11.57 -18.42
CA HIS A 171 -7.98 -11.48 -19.28
C HIS A 171 -9.25 -11.92 -18.54
N HIS A 172 -9.18 -12.99 -17.76
CA HIS A 172 -10.27 -13.45 -16.91
C HIS A 172 -10.69 -12.38 -15.88
N ASP A 173 -9.72 -11.67 -15.29
CA ASP A 173 -10.00 -10.59 -14.33
C ASP A 173 -10.60 -9.35 -14.99
N ALA A 174 -10.12 -9.02 -16.19
CA ALA A 174 -10.69 -7.95 -17.01
C ALA A 174 -12.14 -8.27 -17.39
N HIS A 175 -12.42 -9.50 -17.82
CA HIS A 175 -13.76 -9.98 -18.12
C HIS A 175 -14.69 -9.87 -16.90
N CYS A 176 -14.25 -10.34 -15.72
CA CYS A 176 -15.03 -10.20 -14.48
C CYS A 176 -15.38 -8.74 -14.17
N LYS A 177 -14.48 -7.79 -14.45
CA LYS A 177 -14.72 -6.36 -14.26
C LYS A 177 -15.71 -5.78 -15.27
N GLU A 178 -15.60 -6.18 -16.54
CA GLU A 178 -16.50 -5.77 -17.62
C GLU A 178 -17.93 -6.24 -17.38
N GLU A 179 -18.09 -7.50 -16.96
CA GLU A 179 -19.38 -8.10 -16.60
C GLU A 179 -19.89 -7.67 -15.21
N LYS A 180 -19.12 -6.85 -14.48
CA LYS A 180 -19.45 -6.33 -13.14
C LYS A 180 -19.75 -7.41 -12.11
N TYR A 181 -18.99 -8.51 -12.16
CA TYR A 181 -19.11 -9.59 -11.19
C TYR A 181 -18.90 -9.08 -9.76
N THR A 182 -19.71 -9.58 -8.85
CA THR A 182 -19.50 -9.45 -7.41
C THR A 182 -18.18 -10.15 -7.01
N PRO A 183 -17.62 -9.84 -5.82
CA PRO A 183 -16.42 -10.51 -5.34
C PRO A 183 -16.53 -12.05 -5.29
N ALA A 184 -17.72 -12.57 -4.98
CA ALA A 184 -18.01 -14.01 -4.95
C ALA A 184 -18.10 -14.62 -6.36
N GLU A 185 -18.78 -13.96 -7.31
CA GLU A 185 -18.84 -14.41 -8.71
C GLU A 185 -17.46 -14.39 -9.36
N ARG A 186 -16.67 -13.34 -9.12
CA ARG A 186 -15.28 -13.25 -9.56
C ARG A 186 -14.43 -14.39 -9.00
N LEU A 187 -14.59 -14.73 -7.73
CA LEU A 187 -13.88 -15.84 -7.11
C LEU A 187 -14.24 -17.17 -7.79
N ALA A 188 -15.53 -17.44 -7.99
CA ALA A 188 -15.99 -18.66 -8.67
C ALA A 188 -15.46 -18.75 -10.11
N TYR A 189 -15.47 -17.64 -10.85
CA TYR A 189 -14.92 -17.58 -12.21
C TYR A 189 -13.41 -17.91 -12.23
N HIS A 190 -12.62 -17.32 -11.33
CA HIS A 190 -11.19 -17.63 -11.25
C HIS A 190 -10.91 -19.06 -10.79
N GLN A 191 -11.74 -19.64 -9.92
CA GLN A 191 -11.64 -21.06 -9.55
C GLN A 191 -11.85 -21.98 -10.76
N GLN A 192 -12.79 -21.64 -11.64
CA GLN A 192 -13.08 -22.43 -12.83
C GLN A 192 -12.03 -22.22 -13.94
N HIS A 193 -11.60 -20.98 -14.17
CA HIS A 193 -10.85 -20.61 -15.39
C HIS A 193 -9.37 -20.33 -15.15
N SER A 194 -8.98 -19.77 -14.00
CA SER A 194 -7.58 -19.40 -13.71
C SER A 194 -6.84 -20.41 -12.84
N LEU A 195 -7.52 -21.03 -11.86
CA LEU A 195 -6.89 -22.00 -10.97
C LEU A 195 -6.31 -23.22 -11.72
N PRO A 196 -6.93 -23.77 -12.78
CA PRO A 196 -6.31 -24.84 -13.56
C PRO A 196 -5.01 -24.42 -14.25
N LEU A 197 -4.92 -23.19 -14.76
CA LEU A 197 -3.72 -22.64 -15.39
C LEU A 197 -2.60 -22.48 -14.36
N MET A 198 -2.92 -21.97 -13.17
CA MET A 198 -1.96 -21.87 -12.07
C MET A 198 -1.49 -23.25 -11.62
N ALA A 199 -2.39 -24.24 -11.54
CA ALA A 199 -2.02 -25.61 -11.19
C ALA A 199 -1.09 -26.24 -12.23
N GLN A 200 -1.31 -25.98 -13.52
CA GLN A 200 -0.41 -26.41 -14.58
C GLN A 200 0.98 -25.79 -14.44
N LEU A 201 1.07 -24.49 -14.12
CA LEU A 201 2.34 -23.81 -13.83
C LEU A 201 3.07 -24.45 -12.63
N LYS A 202 2.35 -24.81 -11.57
CA LYS A 202 2.93 -25.48 -10.40
C LYS A 202 3.50 -26.84 -10.76
N GLN A 203 2.70 -27.68 -11.43
CA GLN A 203 3.10 -29.03 -11.85
C GLN A 203 4.32 -28.99 -12.78
N TRP A 204 4.33 -28.07 -13.74
CA TRP A 204 5.48 -27.86 -14.61
C TRP A 204 6.71 -27.43 -13.80
N GLY A 205 6.57 -26.48 -12.89
CA GLY A 205 7.68 -26.04 -12.04
C GLY A 205 8.25 -27.16 -11.17
N GLU A 206 7.39 -28.00 -10.59
CA GLU A 206 7.78 -29.18 -9.82
C GLU A 206 8.57 -30.17 -10.70
N ALA A 207 8.07 -30.46 -11.89
CA ALA A 207 8.73 -31.38 -12.84
C ALA A 207 10.12 -30.89 -13.28
N GLN A 208 10.29 -29.58 -13.53
CA GLN A 208 11.58 -29.00 -13.93
C GLN A 208 12.66 -29.10 -12.84
N ILE A 209 12.25 -29.01 -11.57
CA ILE A 209 13.18 -29.15 -10.43
C ILE A 209 13.46 -30.62 -10.15
N GLU A 210 12.45 -31.49 -10.22
CA GLU A 210 12.59 -32.92 -9.96
C GLU A 210 13.44 -33.63 -11.03
N SER A 211 13.30 -33.25 -12.30
CA SER A 211 14.10 -33.84 -13.39
C SER A 211 15.59 -33.45 -13.32
N GLY A 212 15.91 -32.33 -12.66
CA GLY A 212 17.25 -31.75 -12.65
C GLY A 212 17.63 -31.04 -13.94
N ASP A 213 16.70 -30.86 -14.89
CA ASP A 213 16.95 -30.16 -16.16
C ASP A 213 17.24 -28.66 -15.95
N VAL A 214 16.71 -28.09 -14.85
CA VAL A 214 16.97 -26.71 -14.45
C VAL A 214 17.80 -26.69 -13.18
N GLU A 215 19.05 -26.26 -13.31
CA GLU A 215 19.91 -25.96 -12.16
C GLU A 215 19.19 -24.97 -11.24
N GLU A 216 19.03 -25.35 -9.96
CA GLU A 216 18.28 -24.57 -9.00
C GLU A 216 18.80 -23.13 -8.96
N ASN A 217 20.11 -22.91 -8.82
CA ASN A 217 20.63 -21.56 -8.61
C ASN A 217 20.67 -20.69 -9.89
N SER A 218 20.28 -21.24 -11.04
CA SER A 218 20.13 -20.49 -12.29
C SER A 218 19.02 -19.43 -12.20
N PRO A 219 19.02 -18.42 -13.09
CA PRO A 219 17.94 -17.44 -13.17
C PRO A 219 16.55 -18.09 -13.32
N LEU A 220 16.39 -19.07 -14.21
CA LEU A 220 15.13 -19.80 -14.39
C LEU A 220 14.77 -20.61 -13.14
N GLY A 221 15.73 -21.32 -12.54
CA GLY A 221 15.49 -22.08 -11.31
C GLY A 221 15.03 -21.20 -10.15
N LYS A 222 15.56 -19.97 -10.04
CA LYS A 222 15.09 -18.96 -9.06
C LYS A 222 13.65 -18.52 -9.33
N ALA A 223 13.27 -18.29 -10.58
CA ALA A 223 11.89 -17.94 -10.95
C ALA A 223 10.91 -19.07 -10.62
N ILE A 224 11.27 -20.32 -10.94
CA ILE A 224 10.48 -21.52 -10.60
C ILE A 224 10.34 -21.66 -9.08
N ARG A 225 11.44 -21.55 -8.32
CA ARG A 225 11.35 -21.60 -6.84
C ARG A 225 10.49 -20.49 -6.28
N TYR A 226 10.54 -19.28 -6.84
CA TYR A 226 9.66 -18.20 -6.39
C TYR A 226 8.19 -18.59 -6.57
N LEU A 227 7.80 -19.10 -7.75
CA LEU A 227 6.46 -19.61 -8.02
C LEU A 227 6.06 -20.70 -7.01
N LEU A 228 6.89 -21.72 -6.83
CA LEU A 228 6.58 -22.88 -5.98
C LEU A 228 6.49 -22.50 -4.49
N ASN A 229 7.47 -21.74 -3.97
CA ASN A 229 7.51 -21.31 -2.57
C ASN A 229 6.33 -20.40 -2.18
N HIS A 230 5.71 -19.77 -3.18
CA HIS A 230 4.67 -18.77 -2.97
C HIS A 230 3.33 -19.15 -3.60
N TYR A 231 3.20 -20.36 -4.13
CA TYR A 231 2.04 -20.80 -4.91
C TYR A 231 0.70 -20.54 -4.21
N ASP A 232 0.61 -20.86 -2.92
CA ASP A 232 -0.62 -20.68 -2.15
C ASP A 232 -1.02 -19.22 -2.01
N LYS A 233 -0.05 -18.32 -1.84
CA LYS A 233 -0.25 -16.88 -1.71
C LYS A 233 -0.45 -16.22 -3.08
N LEU A 234 0.20 -16.71 -4.13
CA LEU A 234 0.01 -16.29 -5.53
C LEU A 234 -1.37 -16.66 -6.06
N THR A 235 -1.92 -17.80 -5.64
CA THR A 235 -3.28 -18.26 -6.00
C THR A 235 -4.36 -17.79 -5.02
N GLY A 236 -4.04 -16.83 -4.15
CA GLY A 236 -4.99 -16.28 -3.17
C GLY A 236 -6.25 -15.68 -3.81
N PHE A 237 -6.14 -15.12 -5.02
CA PHE A 237 -7.28 -14.60 -5.79
C PHE A 237 -8.29 -15.68 -6.24
N CYS A 238 -7.89 -16.96 -6.21
CA CYS A 238 -8.77 -18.11 -6.46
C CYS A 238 -9.32 -18.74 -5.16
N ARG A 239 -8.94 -18.23 -3.98
CA ARG A 239 -9.26 -18.85 -2.68
C ARG A 239 -9.94 -17.91 -1.71
N ILE A 240 -9.65 -16.61 -1.80
CA ILE A 240 -10.11 -15.58 -0.88
C ILE A 240 -10.98 -14.60 -1.65
N GLU A 241 -12.19 -14.36 -1.15
CA GLU A 241 -13.15 -13.48 -1.80
C GLU A 241 -12.57 -12.06 -2.02
N GLY A 242 -12.58 -11.66 -3.29
CA GLY A 242 -12.09 -10.37 -3.78
C GLY A 242 -10.60 -10.07 -3.59
N ALA A 243 -9.79 -11.06 -3.21
CA ALA A 243 -8.33 -10.93 -3.29
C ALA A 243 -7.90 -10.60 -4.74
N GLN A 244 -7.00 -9.62 -4.86
CA GLN A 244 -6.51 -9.13 -6.14
C GLN A 244 -5.45 -10.08 -6.73
N ILE A 245 -5.22 -10.02 -8.05
CA ILE A 245 -4.17 -10.81 -8.71
C ILE A 245 -2.79 -10.21 -8.49
N ASP A 246 -2.71 -8.89 -8.40
CA ASP A 246 -1.47 -8.15 -8.34
C ASP A 246 -1.54 -6.94 -7.39
N ASN A 247 -0.37 -6.34 -7.18
CA ASN A 247 -0.19 -5.16 -6.34
C ASN A 247 -0.02 -3.88 -7.17
N ASN A 248 -0.37 -3.89 -8.47
CA ASN A 248 -0.10 -2.80 -9.40
C ASN A 248 -0.83 -1.50 -9.00
N GLN A 249 -1.89 -1.60 -8.20
CA GLN A 249 -2.56 -0.41 -7.66
C GLN A 249 -1.64 0.39 -6.72
N MET A 250 -0.96 -0.26 -5.76
CA MET A 250 -0.02 0.40 -4.87
C MET A 250 1.22 0.88 -5.62
N GLU A 251 1.76 0.08 -6.54
CA GLU A 251 2.88 0.50 -7.40
C GLU A 251 2.53 1.78 -8.16
N ARG A 252 1.32 1.88 -8.73
CA ARG A 252 0.83 3.10 -9.39
C ARG A 252 0.70 4.28 -8.43
N MET A 253 0.24 4.05 -7.19
CA MET A 253 0.14 5.11 -6.19
C MET A 253 1.53 5.61 -5.77
N LEU A 254 2.51 4.72 -5.57
CA LEU A 254 3.91 5.09 -5.29
C LEU A 254 4.56 5.90 -6.42
N LYS A 255 4.08 5.83 -7.67
CA LYS A 255 4.56 6.73 -8.75
C LYS A 255 4.34 8.21 -8.42
N LEU A 256 3.39 8.56 -7.55
CA LEU A 256 3.26 9.93 -7.05
C LEU A 256 4.49 10.34 -6.23
N VAL A 257 4.93 9.49 -5.31
CA VAL A 257 6.13 9.70 -4.49
C VAL A 257 7.39 9.74 -5.35
N ILE A 258 7.53 8.81 -6.30
CA ILE A 258 8.68 8.75 -7.21
C ILE A 258 8.80 10.03 -8.04
N ARG A 259 7.67 10.55 -8.55
CA ARG A 259 7.64 11.84 -9.27
C ARG A 259 8.03 13.00 -8.35
N GLY A 260 7.52 13.02 -7.12
CA GLY A 260 7.91 14.01 -6.12
C GLY A 260 9.41 14.02 -5.87
N ARG A 261 10.01 12.85 -5.66
CA ARG A 261 11.46 12.68 -5.47
C ARG A 261 12.28 13.14 -6.68
N ARG A 262 11.80 12.97 -7.92
CA ARG A 262 12.49 13.51 -9.10
C ARG A 262 12.53 15.04 -9.12
N ASN A 263 11.55 15.71 -8.52
CA ASN A 263 11.43 17.16 -8.53
C ASN A 263 12.07 17.85 -7.32
N SER A 264 11.95 17.25 -6.12
CA SER A 264 12.47 17.84 -4.86
C SER A 264 13.73 17.14 -4.32
N LEU A 265 14.15 16.03 -4.95
CA LEU A 265 15.32 15.18 -4.64
C LEU A 265 15.31 14.47 -3.29
N PHE A 266 15.05 15.18 -2.18
CA PHE A 266 15.16 14.66 -0.82
C PHE A 266 14.37 15.52 0.18
N PHE A 267 14.16 14.99 1.37
CA PHE A 267 13.73 15.75 2.54
C PHE A 267 14.94 16.13 3.40
N ARG A 268 14.87 17.25 4.12
CA ARG A 268 15.90 17.60 5.12
C ARG A 268 15.72 16.82 6.42
N THR A 269 14.49 16.69 6.92
CA THR A 269 14.15 16.11 8.23
C THR A 269 13.00 15.12 8.12
N LEU A 270 12.87 14.24 9.12
CA LEU A 270 11.70 13.35 9.27
C LEU A 270 10.40 14.14 9.34
N GLY A 271 10.37 15.26 10.08
CA GLY A 271 9.17 16.11 10.16
C GLY A 271 8.74 16.67 8.80
N GLY A 272 9.70 17.09 7.96
CA GLY A 272 9.41 17.54 6.60
C GLY A 272 8.88 16.41 5.71
N ALA A 273 9.42 15.20 5.86
CA ALA A 273 8.93 14.01 5.18
C ALA A 273 7.49 13.67 5.63
N GLY A 274 7.20 13.72 6.93
CA GLY A 274 5.86 13.47 7.47
C GLY A 274 4.79 14.47 6.99
N VAL A 275 5.13 15.75 6.83
CA VAL A 275 4.21 16.73 6.21
C VAL A 275 3.91 16.36 4.76
N ALA A 276 4.94 15.97 4.00
CA ALA A 276 4.77 15.52 2.63
C ALA A 276 3.93 14.24 2.54
N ASP A 277 4.16 13.28 3.44
CA ASP A 277 3.38 12.03 3.52
C ASP A 277 1.89 12.31 3.70
N VAL A 278 1.51 13.23 4.60
CA VAL A 278 0.11 13.63 4.82
C VAL A 278 -0.48 14.21 3.53
N ILE A 279 0.20 15.17 2.90
CA ILE A 279 -0.29 15.82 1.67
C ILE A 279 -0.43 14.78 0.55
N LEU A 280 0.58 13.96 0.33
CA LEU A 280 0.58 12.94 -0.72
C LEU A 280 -0.49 11.87 -0.47
N SER A 281 -0.74 11.51 0.78
CA SER A 281 -1.82 10.59 1.17
C SER A 281 -3.19 11.15 0.79
N LEU A 282 -3.44 12.43 1.09
CA LEU A 282 -4.68 13.11 0.72
C LEU A 282 -4.84 13.21 -0.80
N VAL A 283 -3.77 13.58 -1.52
CA VAL A 283 -3.78 13.69 -2.98
C VAL A 283 -4.03 12.34 -3.63
N ALA A 284 -3.35 11.28 -3.19
CA ALA A 284 -3.56 9.93 -3.71
C ALA A 284 -4.97 9.40 -3.40
N THR A 285 -5.49 9.69 -2.21
CA THR A 285 -6.88 9.35 -1.85
C THR A 285 -7.89 10.10 -2.72
N CYS A 286 -7.69 11.40 -2.99
CA CYS A 286 -8.52 12.16 -3.92
C CYS A 286 -8.49 11.58 -5.33
N TYR A 287 -7.31 11.16 -5.80
CA TYR A 287 -7.15 10.54 -7.10
C TYR A 287 -7.98 9.25 -7.22
N LEU A 288 -7.93 8.36 -6.21
CA LEU A 288 -8.75 7.15 -6.19
C LEU A 288 -10.25 7.46 -6.06
N ALA A 289 -10.60 8.52 -5.32
CA ALA A 289 -11.98 9.00 -5.19
C ALA A 289 -12.48 9.78 -6.42
N LYS A 290 -11.64 9.98 -7.46
CA LYS A 290 -11.95 10.79 -8.66
C LYS A 290 -12.35 12.24 -8.33
N VAL A 291 -11.70 12.81 -7.33
CA VAL A 291 -11.94 14.16 -6.82
C VAL A 291 -10.74 15.04 -7.15
N ASN A 292 -10.99 16.31 -7.48
CA ASN A 292 -9.92 17.27 -7.67
C ASN A 292 -9.19 17.52 -6.33
N PRO A 293 -7.90 17.17 -6.20
CA PRO A 293 -7.17 17.32 -4.95
C PRO A 293 -6.95 18.79 -4.57
N PHE A 294 -6.87 19.71 -5.54
CA PHE A 294 -6.69 21.13 -5.26
C PHE A 294 -7.94 21.70 -4.56
N ASP A 295 -9.11 21.50 -5.16
CA ASP A 295 -10.39 21.99 -4.61
C ASP A 295 -10.64 21.40 -3.21
N TYR A 296 -10.33 20.12 -3.03
CA TYR A 296 -10.43 19.45 -1.74
C TYR A 296 -9.50 20.07 -0.69
N LEU A 297 -8.21 20.27 -0.99
CA LEU A 297 -7.25 20.85 -0.06
C LEU A 297 -7.62 22.31 0.30
N VAL A 298 -8.09 23.09 -0.68
CA VAL A 298 -8.60 24.45 -0.44
C VAL A 298 -9.81 24.41 0.50
N ALA A 299 -10.75 23.49 0.28
CA ALA A 299 -11.89 23.32 1.17
C ALA A 299 -11.44 22.96 2.60
N LEU A 300 -10.49 22.03 2.76
CA LEU A 300 -9.97 21.69 4.09
C LEU A 300 -9.35 22.90 4.81
N GLN A 301 -8.66 23.79 4.08
CA GLN A 301 -8.05 25.01 4.63
C GLN A 301 -9.08 26.09 4.95
N HIS A 302 -10.11 26.28 4.14
CA HIS A 302 -11.17 27.25 4.43
C HIS A 302 -12.04 26.84 5.62
N TYR A 303 -12.23 25.54 5.83
CA TYR A 303 -13.13 25.00 6.84
C TYR A 303 -12.40 24.25 7.97
N VAL A 304 -11.18 24.68 8.33
CA VAL A 304 -10.31 24.02 9.34
C VAL A 304 -11.04 23.71 10.64
N HIS A 305 -11.88 24.63 11.14
CA HIS A 305 -12.62 24.41 12.38
C HIS A 305 -13.65 23.28 12.27
N GLN A 306 -14.39 23.23 11.15
CA GLN A 306 -15.39 22.20 10.88
C GLN A 306 -14.73 20.83 10.62
N VAL A 307 -13.64 20.82 9.84
CA VAL A 307 -12.81 19.63 9.60
C VAL A 307 -12.29 19.07 10.92
N ASN A 308 -11.77 19.92 11.81
CA ASN A 308 -11.26 19.50 13.10
C ASN A 308 -12.33 18.92 14.02
N ARG A 309 -13.57 19.42 13.93
CA ARG A 309 -14.69 18.99 14.77
C ARG A 309 -15.35 17.71 14.26
N HIS A 310 -15.47 17.56 12.93
CA HIS A 310 -16.21 16.48 12.28
C HIS A 310 -15.46 15.94 11.04
N PRO A 311 -14.24 15.41 11.18
CA PRO A 311 -13.39 15.02 10.06
C PRO A 311 -14.03 14.00 9.11
N GLN A 312 -14.93 13.14 9.62
CA GLN A 312 -15.64 12.14 8.84
C GLN A 312 -16.58 12.71 7.76
N LEU A 313 -17.00 13.98 7.89
CA LEU A 313 -17.82 14.68 6.90
C LEU A 313 -16.98 15.34 5.80
N TRP A 314 -15.65 15.30 5.94
CA TRP A 314 -14.70 15.98 5.07
C TRP A 314 -13.76 15.00 4.38
N PHE A 315 -14.18 13.75 4.16
CA PHE A 315 -13.44 12.84 3.31
C PHE A 315 -13.59 13.22 1.84
N PRO A 316 -12.67 12.80 0.95
CA PRO A 316 -12.71 13.17 -0.46
C PRO A 316 -14.05 12.84 -1.14
N TRP A 317 -14.72 11.76 -0.77
CA TRP A 317 -15.98 11.33 -1.38
C TRP A 317 -17.25 11.98 -0.79
N ASN A 318 -17.16 12.77 0.28
CA ASN A 318 -18.35 13.38 0.91
C ASN A 318 -18.22 14.88 1.24
N TYR A 319 -17.04 15.49 1.14
CA TYR A 319 -16.85 16.90 1.48
C TYR A 319 -17.74 17.87 0.66
N GLN A 320 -18.04 17.56 -0.61
CA GLN A 320 -18.91 18.40 -1.45
C GLN A 320 -20.35 18.45 -0.94
N GLN A 321 -20.86 17.33 -0.39
CA GLN A 321 -22.18 17.29 0.23
C GLN A 321 -22.20 18.14 1.50
N THR A 322 -21.10 18.12 2.26
CA THR A 322 -20.91 18.98 3.43
C THR A 322 -20.84 20.46 3.04
N LEU A 323 -20.18 20.82 1.94
CA LEU A 323 -20.18 22.20 1.43
C LEU A 323 -21.58 22.66 0.99
N ALA A 324 -22.34 21.78 0.34
CA ALA A 324 -23.71 22.04 -0.04
C ALA A 324 -24.60 22.28 1.19
N SER A 325 -24.46 21.48 2.26
CA SER A 325 -25.27 21.65 3.47
C SER A 325 -24.95 22.91 4.25
N LEU A 326 -23.70 23.39 4.20
CA LEU A 326 -23.28 24.66 4.81
C LEU A 326 -23.74 25.90 4.03
N SER A 327 -24.01 25.76 2.72
CA SER A 327 -24.43 26.88 1.85
C SER A 327 -25.95 27.02 1.72
N VAL A 328 -26.74 26.05 2.19
CA VAL A 328 -28.19 26.19 2.30
C VAL A 328 -28.53 27.10 3.49
N PRO A 329 -29.21 28.25 3.28
CA PRO A 329 -29.72 29.03 4.40
C PRO A 329 -30.67 28.15 5.21
N LEU A 330 -30.48 28.07 6.53
CA LEU A 330 -31.50 27.56 7.44
C LEU A 330 -32.81 28.27 7.10
N LYS A 331 -33.78 27.56 6.50
CA LYS A 331 -35.15 28.07 6.38
C LYS A 331 -35.54 28.49 7.80
N ALA A 332 -35.75 29.79 7.99
CA ALA A 332 -36.30 30.30 9.22
C ALA A 332 -37.58 29.51 9.50
N ALA A 333 -37.57 28.75 10.60
CA ALA A 333 -38.79 28.14 11.11
C ALA A 333 -39.75 29.29 11.39
N ALA A 334 -40.85 29.32 10.64
CA ALA A 334 -41.93 30.27 10.77
C ALA A 334 -42.79 29.97 11.99
#